data_AF-G7GJG2-F1
#
_entry.id   AF-G7GJG2-F1
#
_cell.length_a   1.000
_cell.length_b   1.000
_cell.length_c   1.000
_cell.angle_alpha   90.00
_cell.angle_beta   90.00
_cell.angle_gamma   90.00
#
_symmetry.space_group_name_H-M   'P 1'
#
loop_
_entity.id
_entity.type
_entity.pdbx_description
1 polymer ?
#
loop_
_entity_poly.entity_id
_entity_poly.type
_entity_poly.pdbx_seq_one_letter_code
_entity_poly.pdbx_strand_id
1 'polypeptide(L)'
;MSKWSAIWGRPKNQPASASPGRPVGHLSAGDIDNVAFAKPPIGQRGYNMDEVDSFLAVVAGRFRDDPNAAGIAPADIRNVAFSKPPLGQRGYNEDEVDAFLELCAAELGRRLQEG
;
A
#
# COMPACT_ATOMS: atom_id res chain seq x y z
N MET A 1 4.62 15.73 19.65
CA MET A 1 3.40 14.93 19.40
C MET A 1 3.31 14.64 17.91
N SER A 2 3.57 13.40 17.49
CA SER A 2 3.63 13.04 16.08
C SER A 2 2.24 13.04 15.44
N LYS A 3 2.09 13.84 14.39
CA LYS A 3 0.88 14.02 13.55
C LYS A 3 0.45 12.76 12.77
N TRP A 4 1.05 11.61 13.10
CA TRP A 4 0.96 10.33 12.39
C TRP A 4 0.00 9.33 13.06
N SER A 5 -0.37 9.55 14.32
CA SER A 5 -1.31 8.67 15.05
C SER A 5 -2.79 9.05 14.92
N ALA A 6 -3.11 10.13 14.22
CA ALA A 6 -4.49 10.65 14.15
C ALA A 6 -5.32 10.09 12.99
N ILE A 7 -4.69 9.45 12.00
CA ILE A 7 -5.38 8.98 10.78
C ILE A 7 -5.56 7.44 10.80
N TRP A 8 -4.69 6.69 11.46
CA TRP A 8 -4.73 5.22 11.45
C TRP A 8 -4.68 4.63 12.86
N GLY A 9 -5.65 3.77 13.17
CA GLY A 9 -5.80 3.09 14.46
C GLY A 9 -4.59 2.21 14.82
N ARG A 10 -4.26 2.17 16.11
CA ARG A 10 -3.15 1.40 16.71
C ARG A 10 -3.26 -0.14 16.50
N PRO A 11 -2.15 -0.89 16.60
CA PRO A 11 -1.90 -2.14 15.87
C PRO A 11 -2.27 -3.41 16.64
N LYS A 12 -2.49 -4.53 15.93
CA LYS A 12 -2.54 -5.87 16.56
C LYS A 12 -1.50 -6.89 16.05
N ASN A 13 -0.63 -6.56 15.10
CA ASN A 13 0.41 -7.52 14.67
C ASN A 13 1.61 -6.85 13.96
N GLN A 14 2.54 -6.26 14.73
CA GLN A 14 3.81 -5.76 14.18
C GLN A 14 4.84 -6.90 14.11
N PRO A 15 5.47 -7.21 12.97
CA PRO A 15 6.78 -7.84 12.99
C PRO A 15 7.79 -6.82 13.55
N ALA A 16 8.57 -7.25 14.53
CA ALA A 16 9.60 -6.43 15.17
C ALA A 16 10.74 -6.15 14.18
N SER A 17 10.64 -5.09 13.37
CA SER A 17 11.76 -4.34 12.77
C SER A 17 11.28 -3.18 11.87
N ALA A 18 10.38 -2.31 12.37
CA ALA A 18 10.24 -0.99 11.76
C ALA A 18 11.35 -0.09 12.36
N SER A 19 12.40 0.19 11.58
CA SER A 19 13.50 1.05 12.00
C SER A 19 12.98 2.44 12.41
N PRO A 20 13.34 2.96 13.60
CA PRO A 20 12.93 4.29 14.01
C PRO A 20 13.89 5.32 13.39
N GLY A 21 13.39 6.06 12.40
CA GLY A 21 14.03 7.31 11.97
C GLY A 21 14.34 7.39 10.48
N ARG A 22 13.34 7.79 9.69
CA ARG A 22 13.60 8.59 8.50
C ARG A 22 12.56 9.72 8.41
N PRO A 23 12.99 10.96 8.13
CA PRO A 23 12.11 12.12 8.14
C PRO A 23 10.95 11.96 7.16
N VAL A 24 9.82 12.50 7.58
CA VAL A 24 8.58 12.70 6.82
C VAL A 24 8.88 13.27 5.43
N GLY A 25 8.56 12.53 4.36
CA GLY A 25 8.78 13.05 3.02
C GLY A 25 8.28 12.19 1.87
N HIS A 26 8.67 10.91 1.80
CA HIS A 26 8.46 10.12 0.58
C HIS A 26 8.20 8.65 0.90
N LEU A 27 7.18 8.05 0.25
CA LEU A 27 6.91 6.63 0.35
C LEU A 27 8.08 5.85 -0.28
N SER A 28 8.63 4.88 0.45
CA SER A 28 9.70 4.00 -0.02
C SER A 28 9.17 2.60 -0.33
N ALA A 29 9.97 1.80 -1.05
CA ALA A 29 9.63 0.40 -1.30
C ALA A 29 9.42 -0.40 0.00
N GLY A 30 10.28 -0.17 1.00
CA GLY A 30 10.15 -0.84 2.30
C GLY A 30 8.86 -0.48 3.04
N ASP A 31 8.32 0.73 2.85
CA ASP A 31 7.02 1.10 3.41
C ASP A 31 5.88 0.33 2.72
N ILE A 32 6.01 0.07 1.42
CA ILE A 32 5.06 -0.72 0.64
C ILE A 32 5.13 -2.21 1.02
N ASP A 33 6.32 -2.77 1.27
CA ASP A 33 6.47 -4.17 1.69
C ASP A 33 5.93 -4.43 3.11
N ASN A 34 5.92 -3.42 3.97
CA ASN A 34 5.55 -3.57 5.40
C ASN A 34 4.17 -3.01 5.73
N VAL A 35 3.43 -2.46 4.77
CA VAL A 35 2.08 -1.98 5.02
C VAL A 35 1.18 -3.13 5.46
N ALA A 36 0.27 -2.86 6.39
CA ALA A 36 -0.73 -3.81 6.83
C ALA A 36 -2.09 -3.12 6.87
N PHE A 37 -3.08 -3.72 6.22
CA PHE A 37 -4.44 -3.21 6.19
C PHE A 37 -5.29 -3.89 7.26
N ALA A 38 -6.25 -3.13 7.79
CA ALA A 38 -7.26 -3.65 8.70
C ALA A 38 -8.22 -4.61 7.99
N LYS A 39 -8.94 -5.39 8.80
CA LYS A 39 -10.08 -6.17 8.30
C LYS A 39 -11.22 -5.23 7.95
N PRO A 40 -12.04 -5.57 6.94
CA PRO A 40 -13.18 -4.76 6.55
C PRO A 40 -14.23 -4.67 7.67
N PRO A 41 -15.08 -3.63 7.66
CA PRO A 41 -16.24 -3.50 8.53
C PRO A 41 -17.13 -4.76 8.55
N ILE A 42 -17.88 -4.95 9.64
CA ILE A 42 -18.77 -6.11 9.79
C ILE A 42 -19.75 -6.17 8.60
N GLY A 43 -19.86 -7.35 7.98
CA GLY A 43 -20.75 -7.59 6.83
C GLY A 43 -20.11 -7.32 5.47
N GLN A 44 -18.91 -6.73 5.43
CA GLN A 44 -18.14 -6.57 4.21
C GLN A 44 -17.09 -7.69 4.05
N ARG A 45 -16.80 -8.05 2.80
CA ARG A 45 -15.81 -9.10 2.49
C ARG A 45 -14.41 -8.53 2.31
N GLY A 46 -14.28 -7.30 1.81
CA GLY A 46 -12.99 -6.71 1.52
C GLY A 46 -12.39 -7.18 0.20
N TYR A 47 -11.18 -6.70 -0.09
CA TYR A 47 -10.36 -7.19 -1.21
C TYR A 47 -9.57 -8.43 -0.86
N ASN A 48 -9.35 -9.28 -1.86
CA ASN A 48 -8.53 -10.47 -1.71
C ASN A 48 -7.10 -10.08 -1.30
N MET A 49 -6.73 -10.44 -0.06
CA MET A 49 -5.43 -10.15 0.53
C MET A 49 -4.27 -10.65 -0.33
N ASP A 50 -4.38 -11.83 -0.93
CA ASP A 50 -3.30 -12.40 -1.74
C ASP A 50 -3.07 -11.59 -3.02
N GLU A 51 -4.14 -11.08 -3.65
CA GLU A 51 -4.05 -10.23 -4.84
C GLU A 51 -3.47 -8.86 -4.51
N VAL A 52 -3.91 -8.27 -3.39
CA VAL A 52 -3.40 -7.00 -2.90
C VAL A 52 -1.90 -7.12 -2.60
N ASP A 53 -1.49 -8.12 -1.84
CA ASP A 53 -0.08 -8.32 -1.45
C ASP A 53 0.81 -8.59 -2.67
N SER A 54 0.34 -9.40 -3.62
CA SER A 54 1.05 -9.66 -4.88
C SER A 54 1.22 -8.39 -5.71
N PHE A 55 0.19 -7.55 -5.77
CA PHE A 55 0.25 -6.28 -6.49
C PHE A 55 1.19 -5.29 -5.80
N LEU A 56 1.14 -5.18 -4.47
CA LEU A 56 2.05 -4.34 -3.71
C LEU A 56 3.52 -4.75 -3.90
N ALA A 57 3.82 -6.04 -4.06
CA ALA A 57 5.17 -6.48 -4.41
C ALA A 57 5.65 -5.94 -5.77
N VAL A 58 4.77 -5.84 -6.77
CA VAL A 58 5.07 -5.23 -8.08
C VAL A 58 5.33 -3.73 -7.91
N VAL A 59 4.47 -3.04 -7.16
CA VAL A 59 4.63 -1.60 -6.88
C VAL A 59 5.92 -1.34 -6.09
N ALA A 60 6.24 -2.15 -5.08
CA ALA A 60 7.47 -2.05 -4.30
C ALA A 60 8.70 -2.24 -5.20
N GLY A 61 8.68 -3.21 -6.12
CA GLY A 61 9.71 -3.39 -7.14
C GLY A 61 9.95 -2.11 -7.95
N ARG A 62 8.86 -1.49 -8.42
CA ARG A 62 8.92 -0.23 -9.15
C ARG A 62 9.59 0.92 -8.38
N PHE A 63 9.45 0.93 -7.06
CA PHE A 63 10.06 1.93 -6.16
C PHE A 63 11.52 1.63 -5.80
N ARG A 64 12.00 0.40 -6.03
CA ARG A 64 13.41 -0.01 -5.89
C ARG A 64 14.20 0.26 -7.16
N ASP A 65 13.56 0.08 -8.32
CA ASP A 65 14.16 0.22 -9.63
C ASP A 65 14.20 1.67 -10.11
N ASP A 66 14.94 1.91 -11.20
CA ASP A 66 15.08 3.23 -11.81
C ASP A 66 13.71 3.80 -12.23
N PRO A 67 13.41 5.08 -11.90
CA PRO A 67 12.14 5.70 -12.24
C PRO A 67 11.91 5.80 -13.76
N ASN A 68 12.93 5.71 -14.62
CA ASN A 68 12.75 5.71 -16.06
C ASN A 68 12.73 4.29 -16.68
N ALA A 69 12.94 3.24 -15.88
CA ALA A 69 12.79 1.87 -16.35
C ALA A 69 11.32 1.54 -16.71
N ALA A 70 11.14 0.71 -17.74
CA ALA A 70 9.83 0.20 -18.11
C ALA A 70 9.20 -0.57 -16.93
N GLY A 71 7.94 -0.28 -16.61
CA GLY A 71 7.24 -0.86 -15.47
C GLY A 71 5.83 -0.30 -15.30
N ILE A 72 5.21 -0.60 -14.15
CA ILE A 72 3.86 -0.12 -13.80
C ILE A 72 3.81 1.41 -13.75
N ALA A 73 2.79 2.02 -14.35
CA ALA A 73 2.57 3.46 -14.33
C ALA A 73 1.61 3.87 -13.20
N PRO A 74 1.62 5.15 -12.77
CA PRO A 74 0.67 5.65 -11.77
C PRO A 74 -0.80 5.42 -12.13
N ALA A 75 -1.14 5.48 -13.42
CA ALA A 75 -2.50 5.21 -13.90
C ALA A 75 -2.90 3.74 -13.72
N ASP A 76 -1.96 2.81 -13.91
CA ASP A 76 -2.20 1.38 -13.72
C ASP A 76 -2.45 1.06 -12.24
N ILE A 77 -1.75 1.76 -11.33
CA ILE A 77 -1.98 1.65 -9.88
C ILE A 77 -3.40 2.08 -9.50
N ARG A 78 -3.93 3.13 -10.12
CA ARG A 78 -5.30 3.62 -9.86
C ARG A 78 -6.39 2.76 -10.49
N ASN A 79 -6.08 2.09 -11.59
CA ASN A 79 -7.04 1.32 -12.38
C ASN A 79 -7.08 -0.17 -11.99
N VAL A 80 -6.22 -0.62 -11.06
CA VAL A 80 -6.24 -2.00 -10.59
C VAL A 80 -7.58 -2.31 -9.91
N ALA A 81 -8.10 -3.51 -10.16
CA ALA A 81 -9.29 -4.01 -9.51
C ALA A 81 -8.98 -5.35 -8.85
N PHE A 82 -9.30 -5.47 -7.57
CA PHE A 82 -9.11 -6.71 -6.82
C PHE A 82 -10.41 -7.49 -6.71
N SER A 83 -10.30 -8.81 -6.73
CA SER A 83 -11.41 -9.72 -6.51
C SER A 83 -11.82 -9.76 -5.04
N LYS A 84 -13.02 -10.27 -4.78
CA LYS A 84 -13.45 -10.61 -3.42
C LYS A 84 -12.70 -11.85 -2.93
N PRO A 85 -12.36 -11.94 -1.63
CA PRO A 85 -11.70 -13.12 -1.07
C PRO A 85 -12.58 -14.37 -1.20
N PRO A 86 -12.00 -15.58 -1.16
CA PRO A 86 -12.74 -16.85 -1.16
C PRO A 86 -13.87 -16.90 -0.11
N LEU A 87 -14.87 -17.76 -0.33
CA LEU A 87 -15.99 -17.93 0.60
C LEU A 87 -15.48 -18.26 2.01
N GLY A 88 -15.99 -17.55 3.02
CA GLY A 88 -15.62 -17.72 4.42
C GLY A 88 -14.34 -17.00 4.86
N GLN A 89 -13.57 -16.41 3.94
CA GLN A 89 -12.42 -15.57 4.27
C GLN A 89 -12.81 -14.08 4.33
N ARG A 90 -12.08 -13.34 5.16
CA ARG A 90 -12.14 -11.88 5.22
C ARG A 90 -10.88 -11.33 4.55
N GLY A 91 -11.09 -10.38 3.65
CA GLY A 91 -10.04 -9.67 2.93
C GLY A 91 -9.49 -8.49 3.70
N TYR A 92 -8.80 -7.61 2.98
CA TYR A 92 -8.41 -6.29 3.46
C TYR A 92 -9.54 -5.28 3.28
N ASN A 93 -9.57 -4.26 4.13
CA ASN A 93 -10.51 -3.15 4.00
C ASN A 93 -10.25 -2.40 2.68
N GLU A 94 -11.27 -2.36 1.82
CA GLU A 94 -11.22 -1.76 0.48
C GLU A 94 -10.78 -0.29 0.56
N ASP A 95 -11.36 0.47 1.50
CA ASP A 95 -11.05 1.89 1.69
C ASP A 95 -9.58 2.14 2.06
N GLU A 96 -8.97 1.26 2.87
CA GLU A 96 -7.56 1.42 3.27
C GLU A 96 -6.60 1.07 2.13
N VAL A 97 -6.95 0.03 1.37
CA VAL A 97 -6.19 -0.38 0.18
C VAL A 97 -6.24 0.73 -0.86
N ASP A 98 -7.42 1.25 -1.19
CA ASP A 98 -7.60 2.30 -2.20
C ASP A 98 -6.86 3.59 -1.81
N ALA A 99 -6.98 4.01 -0.55
CA ALA A 99 -6.27 5.19 -0.05
C ALA A 99 -4.75 5.03 -0.14
N PHE A 100 -4.24 3.83 0.16
CA PHE A 100 -2.81 3.55 0.06
C PHE A 100 -2.33 3.50 -1.40
N LEU A 101 -3.10 2.88 -2.30
CA LEU A 101 -2.78 2.86 -3.73
C LEU A 101 -2.75 4.26 -4.34
N GLU A 102 -3.64 5.16 -3.92
CA GLU A 102 -3.59 6.56 -4.37
C GLU A 102 -2.31 7.26 -3.89
N LEU A 103 -1.85 6.99 -2.66
CA LEU A 103 -0.56 7.50 -2.17
C LEU A 103 0.62 6.95 -2.98
N CYS A 104 0.61 5.66 -3.30
CA CYS A 104 1.61 5.02 -4.16
C CYS A 104 1.64 5.67 -5.56
N ALA A 105 0.48 5.86 -6.19
CA ALA A 105 0.36 6.46 -7.50
C ALA A 105 0.86 7.92 -7.51
N ALA A 106 0.49 8.70 -6.49
CA ALA A 106 0.93 10.09 -6.35
C ALA A 106 2.47 10.19 -6.20
N GLU A 107 3.07 9.37 -5.33
CA GLU A 107 4.53 9.39 -5.12
C GLU A 107 5.28 8.88 -6.35
N LEU A 108 4.79 7.83 -7.02
CA LEU A 108 5.40 7.37 -8.26
C LEU A 108 5.32 8.45 -9.34
N GLY A 109 4.16 9.11 -9.49
CA GLY A 109 3.99 10.21 -10.43
C GLY A 109 4.92 11.39 -10.15
N ARG A 110 5.21 11.69 -8.88
CA ARG A 110 6.21 12.69 -8.48
C ARG A 110 7.62 12.28 -8.90
N ARG A 111 8.03 11.04 -8.62
CA ARG A 111 9.36 10.51 -8.98
C ARG A 111 9.59 10.52 -10.50
N LEU A 112 8.57 10.25 -11.30
CA LEU A 112 8.63 10.30 -12.77
C LEU A 112 8.79 11.72 -13.33
N GLN A 113 8.45 12.76 -12.56
CA GLN A 113 8.63 14.16 -12.99
C GLN A 113 10.01 14.72 -12.62
N GLU A 114 10.74 14.05 -11.72
CA GLU A 114 12.05 14.48 -11.21
C GLU A 114 13.23 13.74 -11.85
N GLY A 115 12.97 12.69 -12.63
CA GLY A 115 13.95 11.92 -13.41
C GLY A 115 13.98 12.32 -14.88
#